data_AF-A0A931RE46-F1
#
_entry.id   AF-A0A931RE46-F1
#
_cell.length_a   1.000
_cell.length_b   1.000
_cell.length_c   1.000
_cell.angle_alpha   90.00
_cell.angle_beta   90.00
_cell.angle_gamma   90.00
#
_symmetry.space_group_name_H-M   'P 1'
#
loop_
_entity.id
_entity.type
_entity.pdbx_description
1 polymer ?
#
loop_
_entity_poly.entity_id
_entity_poly.type
_entity_poly.pdbx_seq_one_letter_code
_entity_poly.pdbx_strand_id
1 'polypeptide(L)' 'MNFGLPELIIILIIVLLLFGSTRLPKLSRSIGESFKELREGFTSKGPSSENKKTPAEDKKTEYKKDENKV' A
#
# COMPACT_ATOMS: atom_id res chain seq x y z
N MET A 1 28.76 -7.75 -15.29
CA MET A 1 27.53 -6.98 -15.56
C MET A 1 26.63 -7.21 -14.37
N ASN A 2 26.62 -6.28 -13.43
CA ASN A 2 25.90 -6.44 -12.18
C ASN A 2 24.58 -5.69 -12.33
N PHE A 3 23.49 -6.42 -12.57
CA PHE A 3 22.14 -5.87 -12.40
C PHE A 3 21.99 -5.54 -10.91
N GLY A 4 22.30 -4.30 -10.58
CA GLY A 4 22.35 -3.83 -9.22
C GLY A 4 21.07 -3.08 -8.85
N LEU A 5 21.08 -2.52 -7.65
CA LEU A 5 20.09 -1.55 -7.24
C LEU A 5 19.94 -0.36 -8.21
N PRO A 6 21.01 0.16 -8.86
CA PRO A 6 20.86 1.28 -9.80
C PRO A 6 19.92 0.99 -10.98
N GLU A 7 20.07 -0.16 -11.65
CA GLU A 7 19.21 -0.57 -12.75
C GLU A 7 17.75 -0.74 -12.31
N LEU A 8 17.53 -1.33 -11.13
CA LEU A 8 16.17 -1.49 -10.59
C LEU A 8 15.50 -0.14 -10.30
N ILE A 9 16.25 0.84 -9.79
CA ILE A 9 15.75 2.20 -9.54
C ILE A 9 15.36 2.88 -10.85
N ILE A 10 16.14 2.73 -11.91
CA ILE A 10 15.83 3.30 -13.24
C ILE A 10 14.50 2.73 -13.77
N ILE A 11 14.31 1.42 -13.68
CA ILE A 11 13.06 0.77 -14.09
C ILE A 11 11.89 1.26 -13.23
N LEU A 12 12.07 1.39 -11.91
CA LEU A 12 11.06 1.90 -11.00
C LEU A 12 10.63 3.32 -11.35
N ILE A 13 11.57 4.19 -11.73
CA ILE A 13 11.28 5.56 -12.19
C ILE A 13 10.44 5.53 -13.46
N ILE A 14 10.79 4.70 -14.44
CA ILE A 14 10.01 4.56 -15.69
C ILE A 14 8.57 4.12 -15.39
N VAL A 15 8.40 3.11 -14.52
CA VAL A 15 7.08 2.64 -14.10
C VAL A 15 6.31 3.75 -13.37
N LEU A 16 6.96 4.50 -12.48
CA LEU A 16 6.36 5.64 -11.80
C LEU A 16 5.94 6.76 -12.76
N LEU A 17 6.67 6.99 -13.86
CA LEU A 17 6.29 7.97 -14.87
C LEU A 17 5.06 7.52 -15.68
N LEU A 18 4.96 6.22 -16.00
CA LEU A 18 3.83 5.67 -16.75
C LEU A 18 2.55 5.60 -15.92
N PHE A 19 2.65 5.11 -14.68
CA PHE A 19 1.51 4.86 -13.81
C PHE A 19 1.23 6.02 -12.83
N GLY A 20 2.22 6.85 -12.54
CA GLY A 20 2.14 7.92 -11.53
C GLY A 20 2.37 7.42 -10.10
N SER A 21 2.77 8.33 -9.21
CA SER A 21 3.03 8.05 -7.79
C SER A 21 1.80 7.64 -6.99
N THR A 22 0.59 7.92 -7.48
CA THR A 22 -0.67 7.60 -6.79
C THR A 22 -1.21 6.21 -7.12
N ARG A 23 -0.94 5.68 -8.32
CA ARG A 23 -1.54 4.40 -8.76
C ARG A 23 -0.76 3.20 -8.24
N LEU A 24 0.56 3.28 -8.18
CA LEU A 24 1.41 2.19 -7.68
C LEU A 24 1.10 1.82 -6.21
N PRO A 25 0.96 2.79 -5.26
CA PRO A 25 0.61 2.48 -3.87
C PRO A 25 -0.83 1.99 -3.71
N LYS A 26 -1.75 2.46 -4.55
CA LYS A 26 -3.15 2.03 -4.53
C LYS A 26 -3.27 0.56 -4.97
N LEU A 27 -2.57 0.20 -6.05
CA LEU A 27 -2.51 -1.18 -6.54
C LEU A 27 -1.78 -2.11 -5.55
N SER A 28 -0.68 -1.65 -4.94
CA SER A 28 0.06 -2.46 -3.98
C SER A 28 -0.71 -2.71 -2.68
N ARG A 29 -1.56 -1.79 -2.24
CA ARG A 29 -2.46 -2.01 -1.09
C ARG A 29 -3.45 -3.15 -1.38
N SER A 30 -4.17 -3.08 -2.50
CA SER A 30 -5.15 -4.13 -2.86
C SER A 30 -4.48 -5.48 -3.10
N ILE A 31 -3.33 -5.51 -3.79
CA ILE A 31 -2.54 -6.73 -3.97
C ILE A 31 -2.06 -7.24 -2.61
N GLY A 32 -1.54 -6.37 -1.74
CA GLY A 32 -1.04 -6.73 -0.42
C GLY A 32 -2.09 -7.33 0.51
N GLU A 33 -3.32 -6.82 0.46
CA GLU A 33 -4.47 -7.39 1.17
C GLU A 33 -4.79 -8.80 0.67
N SER A 34 -4.85 -9.02 -0.66
CA SER A 34 -5.04 -10.36 -1.21
C SER A 34 -3.90 -11.32 -0.83
N PHE A 35 -2.64 -10.88 -0.91
CA PHE A 35 -1.49 -11.70 -0.50
C PHE A 35 -1.50 -12.02 1.00
N LYS A 36 -2.00 -11.11 1.84
CA LYS A 36 -2.16 -11.33 3.29
C LYS A 36 -3.16 -12.45 3.54
N GLU A 37 -4.34 -12.38 2.94
CA GLU A 37 -5.37 -13.43 3.05
C GLU A 37 -4.90 -14.77 2.50
N LEU A 38 -4.20 -14.76 1.35
CA LEU A 38 -3.58 -15.96 0.80
C LEU A 38 -2.57 -16.56 1.79
N ARG A 39 -1.67 -15.75 2.34
CA ARG A 39 -0.65 -16.21 3.30
C ARG A 39 -1.28 -16.75 4.58
N GLU A 40 -2.31 -16.10 5.10
CA GLU A 40 -3.07 -16.55 6.27
C GLU A 40 -3.74 -17.91 5.98
N GLY A 41 -4.39 -18.07 4.83
CA GLY A 41 -4.99 -19.34 4.39
C GLY A 41 -3.96 -20.47 4.22
N PHE A 42 -2.77 -20.17 3.68
CA PHE A 42 -1.68 -21.15 3.56
C PHE A 42 -1.01 -21.47 4.91
N THR A 43 -1.03 -20.54 5.89
CA THR A 43 -0.40 -20.69 7.20
C THR A 43 -1.33 -21.33 8.24
N SER A 44 -2.64 -21.38 7.98
CA SER A 44 -3.69 -21.85 8.91
C SER A 44 -3.71 -23.37 9.21
N LYS A 45 -2.59 -24.10 9.00
CA LYS A 45 -2.38 -25.44 9.57
C LYS A 45 -1.95 -25.44 11.05
N GLY A 46 -2.07 -24.30 11.76
CA GLY A 46 -1.81 -24.20 13.20
C GLY A 46 -2.71 -23.14 13.87
N PRO A 47 -3.18 -23.37 15.11
CA PRO A 47 -4.16 -22.51 15.75
C PRO A 47 -3.46 -21.30 16.37
N SER A 48 -3.32 -20.21 15.61
CA SER A 48 -3.12 -18.87 16.16
C SER A 48 -3.07 -17.87 15.01
N SER A 49 -3.98 -16.91 15.02
CA SER A 49 -3.65 -15.48 15.05
C SER A 49 -4.92 -14.67 14.79
N GLU A 50 -5.65 -14.42 15.87
CA GLU A 50 -6.58 -13.31 15.93
C GLU A 50 -5.77 -11.99 15.98
N ASN A 51 -6.27 -10.98 15.25
CA ASN A 51 -5.97 -9.55 15.39
C ASN A 51 -4.59 -9.02 14.92
N LYS A 52 -4.55 -8.45 13.71
CA LYS A 52 -3.90 -7.14 13.48
C LYS A 52 -4.66 -6.30 12.44
N LYS A 53 -5.26 -5.23 12.98
CA LYS A 53 -5.91 -4.10 12.31
C LYS A 53 -5.10 -3.57 11.12
N THR A 54 -5.83 -3.29 10.04
CA THR A 54 -5.45 -2.55 8.85
C THR A 54 -5.05 -1.11 9.21
N PRO A 55 -3.89 -0.61 8.75
CA PRO A 55 -3.65 0.83 8.69
C PRO A 55 -3.42 1.24 7.23
N ALA A 56 -4.48 1.67 6.55
CA ALA A 56 -4.38 2.42 5.30
C ALA A 56 -5.67 3.19 5.00
N GLU A 57 -6.29 3.79 6.03
CA GLU A 57 -7.39 4.73 5.83
C GLU A 57 -6.87 6.02 5.19
N ASP A 58 -7.51 6.35 4.07
CA ASP A 58 -7.49 7.61 3.35
C ASP A 58 -7.33 8.85 4.27
N LYS A 59 -6.16 9.51 4.24
CA LYS A 59 -6.09 10.94 4.58
C LYS A 59 -6.57 11.76 3.37
N LYS A 60 -7.88 11.87 3.21
CA LYS A 60 -8.51 13.07 2.62
C LYS A 60 -9.18 13.86 3.75
N THR A 61 -8.37 14.51 4.59
CA THR A 61 -8.88 15.62 5.42
C THR A 61 -9.04 16.84 4.53
N GLU A 62 -10.26 16.96 4.03
CA GLU A 62 -10.93 18.18 3.62
C GLU A 62 -10.72 19.30 4.66
N TYR A 63 -10.07 20.40 4.27
CA TYR A 63 -10.07 21.63 5.05
C TYR A 63 -11.45 22.32 4.89
N LYS A 64 -12.36 22.07 5.82
CA LYS A 64 -13.41 23.01 6.20
C LYS A 64 -13.51 23.10 7.72
N LYS A 65 -13.05 24.24 8.25
CA LYS A 65 -13.16 24.77 9.61
C LYS A 65 -13.00 26.29 9.46
N ASP A 66 -13.81 27.19 9.99
CA ASP A 66 -14.89 27.14 10.98
C ASP A 66 -15.85 28.31 10.66
N GLU A 67 -17.14 28.04 10.78
CA GLU A 67 -18.12 29.03 11.20
C GLU A 67 -17.91 29.23 12.71
N ASN A 68 -17.45 30.41 13.14
CA ASN A 68 -17.55 30.80 14.55
C ASN A 68 -18.34 32.09 14.70
N LYS A 69 -19.63 31.87 14.91
CA LYS A 69 -20.56 32.65 15.71
C LYS A 69 -19.87 33.34 16.90
N VAL A 70 -19.80 34.67 16.85
CA VAL A 70 -19.94 35.60 17.99
C VAL A 70 -20.73 36.80 17.51
#